data_AF-A0A521TBX9-F1
#
_entry.id   AF-A0A521TBX9-F1
#
_cell.length_a   1.000
_cell.length_b   1.000
_cell.length_c   1.000
_cell.angle_alpha   90.00
_cell.angle_beta   90.00
_cell.angle_gamma   90.00
#
_symmetry.space_group_name_H-M   'P 1'
#
loop_
_entity.id
_entity.type
_entity.pdbx_description
1 polymer ?
#
loop_
_entity_poly.entity_id
_entity_poly.type
_entity_poly.pdbx_seq_one_letter_code
_entity_poly.pdbx_strand_id
1 'polypeptide(L)'
;MGTLSTILIVIIVVALIFDYINGFHDAANSIATVVSTRVLSPGQAVLWAAFFNFAALAVVGTSVAKTVGKGMVDLDMITSAVILAGLLGAITWNLITWFFGLPTSSS
;
A
#
# COMPACT_ATOMS: atom_id res chain seq x y z
N MET A 1 -29.90 -5.13 -5.55
CA MET A 1 -28.59 -5.28 -4.88
C MET A 1 -27.75 -6.18 -5.78
N GLY A 2 -26.81 -5.60 -6.52
CA GLY A 2 -26.07 -6.30 -7.56
C GLY A 2 -25.12 -7.34 -6.97
N THR A 3 -25.15 -8.55 -7.51
CA THR A 3 -24.18 -9.60 -7.23
C THR A 3 -22.78 -9.05 -7.50
N LEU A 4 -21.88 -9.05 -6.50
CA LEU A 4 -20.47 -8.73 -6.75
C LEU A 4 -19.96 -9.71 -7.81
N SER A 5 -19.44 -9.18 -8.92
CA SER A 5 -18.79 -10.02 -9.92
C SER A 5 -17.58 -10.73 -9.30
N THR A 6 -17.35 -12.00 -9.66
CA THR A 6 -16.22 -12.79 -9.15
C THR A 6 -14.89 -12.07 -9.34
N ILE A 7 -14.71 -11.37 -10.46
CA ILE A 7 -13.49 -10.61 -10.76
C ILE A 7 -13.27 -9.43 -9.82
N LEU A 8 -14.33 -8.76 -9.38
CA LEU A 8 -14.23 -7.66 -8.41
C LEU A 8 -13.75 -8.18 -7.05
N ILE A 9 -14.25 -9.34 -6.62
CA ILE A 9 -13.81 -9.97 -5.37
C ILE A 9 -12.31 -10.30 -5.46
N VAL A 10 -11.86 -10.86 -6.58
CA VAL A 10 -10.44 -11.15 -6.82
C VAL A 10 -9.60 -9.88 -6.75
N ILE A 11 -10.04 -8.80 -7.41
CA ILE A 11 -9.33 -7.51 -7.37
C ILE A 11 -9.20 -7.00 -5.93
N ILE A 12 -10.29 -7.03 -5.15
CA ILE A 12 -10.26 -6.58 -3.76
C ILE A 12 -9.26 -7.40 -2.94
N VAL A 13 -9.27 -8.73 -3.09
CA VAL A 13 -8.32 -9.61 -2.38
C VAL A 13 -6.88 -9.28 -2.76
N VAL A 14 -6.58 -9.11 -4.05
CA VAL A 14 -5.23 -8.75 -4.52
C VAL A 14 -4.83 -7.36 -4.04
N ALA A 15 -5.74 -6.39 -4.04
CA ALA A 15 -5.49 -5.05 -3.52
C ALA A 15 -5.16 -5.07 -2.02
N LEU A 16 -5.88 -5.86 -1.22
CA LEU A 16 -5.58 -6.03 0.20
C LEU A 16 -4.21 -6.69 0.44
N ILE A 17 -3.82 -7.63 -0.42
CA ILE A 17 -2.47 -8.21 -0.40
C ILE A 17 -1.41 -7.15 -0.72
N PHE A 18 -1.64 -6.34 -1.75
CA PHE A 18 -0.75 -5.23 -2.09
C PHE A 18 -0.62 -4.24 -0.93
N ASP A 19 -1.74 -3.79 -0.34
CA ASP A 19 -1.75 -2.85 0.78
C ASP A 19 -0.95 -3.38 1.98
N TYR A 20 -1.06 -4.68 2.28
CA TYR A 20 -0.28 -5.31 3.35
C TYR A 20 1.22 -5.30 3.05
N ILE A 21 1.61 -5.75 1.84
CA ILE A 21 3.03 -5.80 1.43
C ILE A 21 3.62 -4.39 1.40
N ASN A 22 2.87 -3.44 0.83
CA ASN A 22 3.27 -2.05 0.76
C ASN A 22 3.45 -1.43 2.15
N GLY A 23 2.47 -1.62 3.04
CA GLY A 23 2.55 -1.13 4.41
C GLY A 23 3.72 -1.70 5.20
N PHE A 24 4.08 -2.97 4.99
CA PHE A 24 5.28 -3.57 5.59
C PHE A 24 6.58 -2.94 5.05
N HIS A 25 6.67 -2.71 3.75
CA HIS A 25 7.83 -2.08 3.12
C HIS A 25 8.04 -0.64 3.63
N ASP A 26 6.95 0.13 3.70
CA ASP A 26 6.96 1.52 4.12
C ASP A 26 7.10 1.71 5.64
N ALA A 27 6.59 0.76 6.44
CA ALA A 27 6.73 0.81 7.89
C ALA A 27 8.21 0.92 8.29
N ALA A 28 9.10 0.19 7.61
CA ALA A 28 10.54 0.25 7.85
C ALA A 28 11.10 1.68 7.73
N ASN A 29 10.66 2.44 6.72
CA ASN A 29 11.08 3.83 6.51
C ASN A 29 10.63 4.75 7.67
N SER A 30 9.44 4.51 8.22
CA SER A 30 8.87 5.33 9.30
C SER A 30 9.45 5.02 10.69
N ILE A 31 9.91 3.79 10.93
CA ILE A 31 10.35 3.34 12.26
C ILE A 31 11.88 3.28 12.44
N ALA A 32 12.66 3.33 11.35
CA ALA A 32 14.10 3.14 11.39
C ALA A 32 14.81 4.08 12.39
N THR A 33 14.37 5.34 12.48
CA THR A 33 14.98 6.35 13.37
C THR A 33 14.71 6.05 14.85
N VAL A 34 13.45 5.78 15.22
CA VAL A 34 13.05 5.51 16.62
C VAL A 34 13.59 4.18 17.14
N VAL A 35 13.74 3.19 16.26
CA VAL A 35 14.33 1.88 16.61
C VAL A 35 15.84 1.99 16.73
N SER A 36 16.53 2.66 15.80
CA SER A 36 18.00 2.82 15.84
C SER A 36 18.48 3.65 17.03
N THR A 37 17.71 4.66 17.43
CA THR A 37 17.95 5.47 18.63
C THR A 37 17.52 4.78 19.93
N ARG A 38 16.90 3.59 19.85
CA ARG A 38 16.41 2.79 20.99
C ARG A 38 15.35 3.51 21.84
N VAL A 39 14.62 4.46 21.25
CA VAL A 39 13.49 5.12 21.91
C VAL A 39 12.34 4.13 22.09
N LEU A 40 12.11 3.28 21.08
CA LEU A 40 11.11 2.21 21.12
C LEU A 40 11.74 0.87 20.75
N SER A 41 11.23 -0.21 21.34
CA SER A 41 11.51 -1.55 20.84
C SER A 41 10.91 -1.75 19.43
N PRO A 42 11.47 -2.64 18.60
CA PRO A 42 10.94 -2.88 17.24
C PRO A 42 9.43 -3.18 17.22
N GLY A 43 8.94 -3.99 18.15
CA GLY A 43 7.51 -4.32 18.24
C GLY A 43 6.63 -3.12 18.58
N GLN A 44 7.07 -2.26 19.51
CA GLN A 44 6.37 -1.02 19.84
C GLN A 44 6.34 -0.05 18.65
N ALA A 45 7.44 0.06 17.92
CA ALA A 45 7.54 0.94 16.76
C ALA A 45 6.59 0.49 15.64
N VAL A 46 6.47 -0.81 15.38
CA VAL A 46 5.50 -1.36 14.41
C VAL A 46 4.06 -1.09 14.85
N LEU A 47 3.72 -1.28 16.13
CA LEU A 47 2.39 -0.94 16.64
C LEU A 47 2.08 0.56 16.49
N TRP A 48 3.09 1.40 16.72
CA TRP A 48 2.98 2.85 16.53
C TRP A 48 2.71 3.19 15.06
N ALA A 49 3.50 2.63 14.14
CA ALA A 49 3.34 2.83 12.71
C ALA A 49 1.95 2.37 12.23
N ALA A 50 1.48 1.20 12.67
CA ALA A 50 0.15 0.69 12.33
C ALA A 50 -0.98 1.63 12.83
N PHE A 51 -0.90 2.07 14.09
CA PHE A 51 -1.90 2.98 14.67
C PHE A 51 -1.96 4.30 13.90
N PHE A 52 -0.81 4.95 13.66
CA PHE A 52 -0.80 6.25 12.98
C PHE A 52 -1.12 6.15 11.48
N ASN A 53 -0.71 5.09 10.78
CA ASN A 53 -1.15 4.85 9.40
C ASN A 53 -2.66 4.72 9.29
N PHE A 54 -3.29 3.99 10.23
CA PHE A 54 -4.74 3.86 10.26
C PHE A 54 -5.43 5.17 10.67
N ALA A 55 -4.95 5.84 11.72
CA ALA A 55 -5.52 7.10 12.21
C ALA A 55 -5.43 8.22 11.16
N ALA A 56 -4.39 8.22 10.31
CA ALA A 56 -4.23 9.18 9.23
C ALA A 56 -5.42 9.17 8.25
N LEU A 57 -6.08 8.02 8.04
CA LEU A 57 -7.29 7.94 7.20
C LEU A 57 -8.40 8.87 7.72
N ALA A 58 -8.58 8.96 9.04
CA ALA A 58 -9.61 9.79 9.66
C ALA A 58 -9.31 11.29 9.57
N VAL A 59 -8.04 11.67 9.46
CA VAL A 59 -7.60 13.08 9.46
C VAL A 59 -7.36 13.61 8.04
N VAL A 60 -6.71 12.82 7.19
CA VAL A 60 -6.27 13.21 5.84
C VAL A 60 -7.31 12.82 4.77
N GLY A 61 -8.08 11.76 5.03
CA GLY A 61 -9.08 11.25 4.09
C GLY A 61 -8.48 10.70 2.80
N THR A 62 -9.31 10.65 1.75
CA THR A 62 -8.95 10.02 0.45
C THR A 62 -8.50 11.02 -0.62
N SER A 63 -8.18 12.26 -0.22
CA SER A 63 -7.85 13.34 -1.15
C SER A 63 -6.60 13.06 -1.98
N VAL A 64 -5.57 12.43 -1.39
CA VAL A 64 -4.35 12.05 -2.11
C VAL A 64 -4.66 11.05 -3.23
N ALA A 65 -5.44 10.01 -2.94
CA ALA A 65 -5.83 9.01 -3.93
C ALA A 65 -6.58 9.63 -5.12
N LYS A 66 -7.47 10.61 -4.86
CA LYS A 66 -8.17 11.34 -5.92
C LYS A 66 -7.23 12.17 -6.78
N THR A 67 -6.24 12.83 -6.17
CA THR A 67 -5.27 13.66 -6.89
C THR A 67 -4.30 12.82 -7.71
N VAL A 68 -3.82 11.69 -7.19
CA VAL A 68 -2.94 10.77 -7.93
C VAL A 68 -3.68 10.11 -9.09
N GLY A 69 -4.93 9.68 -8.88
CA GLY A 69 -5.73 9.10 -9.97
C GLY A 69 -6.11 10.10 -11.05
N LYS A 70 -6.35 11.37 -10.69
CA LYS A 70 -6.80 12.39 -11.64
C LYS A 70 -5.62 12.97 -12.42
N GLY A 71 -5.57 12.67 -13.71
CA GLY A 71 -4.61 13.24 -14.65
C GLY A 71 -3.35 12.41 -14.88
N MET A 72 -3.17 11.29 -14.16
CA MET A 72 -2.11 10.31 -14.47
C MET A 72 -2.59 9.18 -15.39
N VAL A 73 -3.88 8.83 -15.33
CA VAL A 73 -4.44 7.72 -16.09
C VAL A 73 -5.76 8.15 -16.73
N ASP A 74 -5.97 7.74 -17.99
CA ASP A 74 -7.27 7.86 -18.65
C ASP A 74 -8.24 6.81 -18.08
N LEU A 75 -9.26 7.29 -17.37
CA LEU A 75 -10.24 6.43 -16.70
C LEU A 75 -11.05 5.58 -17.69
N ASP A 76 -11.21 6.05 -18.93
CA ASP A 76 -11.97 5.34 -19.96
C ASP A 76 -11.23 4.08 -20.45
N MET A 77 -9.92 3.99 -20.20
CA MET A 77 -9.08 2.84 -20.55
C MET A 77 -8.90 1.84 -19.39
N ILE A 78 -9.41 2.14 -18.18
CA ILE A 78 -9.21 1.29 -17.01
C ILE A 78 -10.19 0.12 -17.04
N THR A 79 -9.65 -1.07 -17.31
CA THR A 79 -10.37 -2.34 -17.20
C THR A 79 -9.93 -3.14 -15.98
N SER A 80 -10.75 -4.11 -15.55
CA SER A 80 -10.40 -5.05 -14.47
C SER A 80 -9.05 -5.75 -14.70
N ALA A 81 -8.70 -6.03 -15.97
CA ALA A 81 -7.42 -6.63 -16.34
C ALA A 81 -6.25 -5.66 -16.13
N VAL A 82 -6.41 -4.38 -16.48
CA VAL A 82 -5.39 -3.34 -16.25
C VAL A 82 -5.13 -3.15 -14.76
N ILE A 83 -6.19 -3.11 -13.94
CA ILE A 83 -6.06 -3.00 -12.48
C ILE A 83 -5.27 -4.20 -11.92
N LEU A 84 -5.64 -5.43 -12.31
CA LEU A 84 -4.92 -6.63 -11.87
C LEU A 84 -3.47 -6.64 -12.32
N ALA A 85 -3.18 -6.29 -13.57
CA ALA A 85 -1.81 -6.23 -14.08
C ALA A 85 -0.98 -5.20 -13.30
N GLY A 86 -1.55 -4.03 -13.00
CA GLY A 86 -0.90 -3.00 -12.18
C GLY A 86 -0.61 -3.49 -10.76
N LEU A 87 -1.59 -4.09 -10.09
CA LEU A 87 -1.43 -4.63 -8.74
C LEU A 87 -0.39 -5.76 -8.70
N LEU A 88 -0.44 -6.71 -9.62
CA LEU A 88 0.51 -7.81 -9.68
C LEU A 88 1.93 -7.31 -9.98
N GLY A 89 2.07 -6.34 -10.89
CA GLY A 89 3.35 -5.71 -11.17
C GLY A 89 3.94 -5.01 -9.95
N ALA A 90 3.12 -4.21 -9.26
CA ALA A 90 3.54 -3.51 -8.05
C ALA A 90 3.89 -4.47 -6.90
N ILE A 91 3.09 -5.51 -6.67
CA ILE A 91 3.39 -6.58 -5.69
C ILE A 91 4.73 -7.24 -6.03
N THR A 92 4.90 -7.65 -7.29
CA THR A 92 6.11 -8.35 -7.74
C THR A 92 7.34 -7.47 -7.51
N TRP A 93 7.24 -6.18 -7.85
CA TRP A 93 8.32 -5.23 -7.61
C TRP A 93 8.63 -5.05 -6.13
N ASN A 94 7.62 -4.85 -5.28
CA ASN A 94 7.81 -4.73 -3.83
C ASN A 94 8.49 -5.96 -3.20
N LEU A 95 8.15 -7.16 -3.67
CA LEU A 95 8.78 -8.39 -3.18
C LEU A 95 10.24 -8.50 -3.64
N ILE A 96 10.55 -8.10 -4.87
CA ILE A 96 11.92 -8.06 -5.39
C ILE A 96 12.76 -7.07 -4.57
N THR A 97 12.29 -5.85 -4.40
CA THR A 97 13.03 -4.79 -3.70
C THR A 97 13.22 -5.12 -2.23
N TRP A 98 12.20 -5.68 -1.60
CA TRP A 98 12.29 -6.20 -0.24
C TRP A 98 13.34 -7.29 -0.11
N PHE A 99 13.34 -8.27 -1.03
CA PHE A 99 14.31 -9.37 -1.01
C PHE A 99 15.75 -8.88 -1.11
N PHE A 100 16.00 -7.82 -1.88
CA PHE A 100 17.31 -7.18 -2.00
C PHE A 100 17.59 -6.10 -0.94
N GLY A 101 16.66 -5.83 -0.02
CA GLY A 101 16.80 -4.81 1.02
C GLY A 101 16.91 -3.38 0.46
N LEU A 102 16.37 -3.13 -0.73
CA LEU A 102 16.42 -1.82 -1.38
C LEU A 102 15.34 -0.90 -0.80
N PRO A 103 15.71 0.31 -0.33
CA PRO A 103 14.71 1.30 0.04
C PRO A 103 14.08 1.87 -1.24
N THR A 104 12.85 1.46 -1.53
CA THR A 104 12.11 1.89 -2.73
C THR A 104 10.82 2.60 -2.37
N SER A 105 10.39 3.52 -3.24
CA SER A 105 9.03 4.06 -3.24
C SER A 105 8.10 3.04 -3.87
N SER A 106 7.10 2.60 -3.12
CA SER A 106 6.09 1.63 -3.53
C SER A 106 4.71 2.28 -3.75
N SER A 107 4.64 3.61 -3.60
CA SER A 107 3.50 4.50 -3.80
C SER A 107 3.49 5.21 -5.15
#